data_AF-A0A444VPK7-F1
#
_entry.id   AF-A0A444VPK7-F1
#
_cell.length_a   1.000
_cell.length_b   1.000
_cell.length_c   1.000
_cell.angle_alpha   90.00
_cell.angle_beta   90.00
_cell.angle_gamma   90.00
#
_symmetry.space_group_name_H-M   'P 1'
#
loop_
_entity.id
_entity.type
_entity.pdbx_description
1 polymer ?
#
loop_
_entity_poly.entity_id
_entity_poly.type
_entity_poly.pdbx_seq_one_letter_code
_entity_poly.pdbx_strand_id
1 'polypeptide(L)' 'MRKLNTERKVILTLGIIGVLTGIYGRYNAWAYDDYFVFFYTGMSLVWVAFLTSSKSCSRPFWKKQTQNQ' A
#
# COMPACT_ATOMS: atom_id res chain seq x y z
N MET A 1 -19.25 -5.06 -0.18
CA MET A 1 -17.78 -5.16 -0.35
C MET A 1 -17.24 -3.80 -0.76
N ARG A 2 -16.44 -3.15 0.07
CA ARG A 2 -15.93 -1.79 -0.16
C ARG A 2 -14.98 -1.83 -1.36
N LYS A 3 -15.37 -1.19 -2.47
CA LYS A 3 -14.62 -1.09 -3.72
C LYS A 3 -13.15 -0.76 -3.40
N LEU A 4 -12.24 -1.73 -3.54
CA LEU A 4 -10.81 -1.48 -3.35
C LEU A 4 -10.40 -0.52 -4.47
N ASN A 5 -10.00 0.70 -4.12
CA ASN A 5 -9.51 1.69 -5.10
C ASN A 5 -8.43 1.02 -5.96
N THR A 6 -8.52 1.18 -7.29
CA THR A 6 -7.61 0.54 -8.26
C THR A 6 -6.14 0.73 -7.89
N GLU A 7 -5.78 1.91 -7.38
CA GLU A 7 -4.44 2.26 -6.89
C GLU A 7 -3.96 1.33 -5.77
N ARG A 8 -4.82 0.99 -4.81
CA ARG A 8 -4.49 0.10 -3.69
C ARG A 8 -4.21 -1.33 -4.17
N LYS A 9 -4.99 -1.78 -5.16
CA LYS A 9 -4.78 -3.08 -5.79
C LYS A 9 -3.46 -3.12 -6.54
N VAL A 10 -3.11 -2.05 -7.26
CA VAL A 10 -1.82 -1.92 -7.97
C VAL A 10 -0.65 -1.94 -6.98
N ILE A 11 -0.71 -1.18 -5.88
CA ILE A 11 0.35 -1.14 -4.86
C ILE A 11 0.53 -2.52 -4.21
N LEU A 12 -0.58 -3.22 -3.92
CA LEU A 12 -0.53 -4.59 -3.39
C LEU A 12 0.14 -5.56 -4.37
N THR A 13 -0.24 -5.52 -5.65
CA THR A 13 0.33 -6.39 -6.69
C THR A 13 1.82 -6.12 -6.87
N LEU A 14 2.25 -4.85 -6.92
CA LEU A 14 3.66 -4.48 -7.00
C LEU A 14 4.46 -4.95 -5.78
N GLY A 15 3.89 -4.82 -4.58
CA GLY A 15 4.51 -5.32 -3.36
C GLY A 15 4.72 -6.84 -3.38
N ILE A 16 3.72 -7.60 -3.81
CA ILE A 16 3.81 -9.07 -3.94
C ILE A 16 4.91 -9.45 -4.95
N ILE A 17 4.95 -8.77 -6.10
CA ILE A 17 5.99 -9.01 -7.12
C ILE A 17 7.38 -8.74 -6.52
N GLY A 18 7.59 -7.62 -5.82
CA GLY A 18 8.88 -7.29 -5.20
C GLY A 18 9.33 -8.34 -4.17
N VAL A 19 8.41 -8.84 -3.34
CA VAL A 19 8.70 -9.93 -2.39
C VAL A 19 9.10 -11.21 -3.13
N LEU A 20 8.35 -11.59 -4.18
CA LEU A 20 8.67 -12.77 -4.99
C LEU A 20 10.01 -12.64 -5.69
N THR A 21 10.35 -11.45 -6.21
CA THR A 21 11.66 -11.16 -6.81
C THR A 21 12.78 -11.28 -5.78
N GLY A 22 12.61 -10.77 -4.56
CA GLY A 22 13.59 -10.92 -3.49
C GLY A 22 13.79 -12.39 -3.07
N ILE A 23 12.72 -13.17 -2.98
CA ILE A 23 12.78 -14.60 -2.71
C ILE A 23 13.50 -15.33 -3.86
N TYR A 24 13.16 -15.01 -5.11
CA TYR A 24 13.79 -15.59 -6.30
C TYR A 24 15.29 -15.27 -6.36
N GLY A 25 15.69 -14.03 -6.05
CA GLY A 25 17.09 -13.62 -5.97
C GLY A 25 17.86 -14.41 -4.91
N ARG A 26 17.24 -14.66 -3.75
CA ARG A 26 17.83 -15.54 -2.70
C ARG A 26 18.10 -16.95 -3.21
N TYR A 27 17.19 -17.54 -3.99
CA TYR A 27 17.37 -18.89 -4.56
C TYR A 27 18.38 -18.92 -5.71
N ASN A 28 18.60 -17.82 -6.42
CA ASN A 28 19.58 -17.70 -7.50
C ASN A 28 20.96 -17.21 -7.04
N ALA A 29 21.22 -17.23 -5.74
CA ALA A 29 22.49 -16.78 -5.13
C ALA A 29 22.87 -15.33 -5.51
N TRP A 30 21.88 -14.45 -5.70
CA TRP A 30 22.15 -13.01 -5.79
C TRP A 30 22.84 -12.52 -4.51
N ALA A 31 23.64 -11.47 -4.64
CA ALA A 31 24.25 -10.84 -3.48
C ALA A 31 23.16 -10.41 -2.50
N TYR A 32 23.46 -10.51 -1.21
CA TYR A 32 22.52 -10.16 -0.15
C TYR A 32 21.93 -8.77 -0.36
N ASP A 33 22.78 -7.81 -0.68
CA ASP A 33 22.41 -6.40 -0.86
C ASP A 33 21.43 -6.19 -2.03
N ASP A 34 21.49 -7.05 -3.07
CA ASP A 34 20.60 -6.95 -4.22
C ASP A 34 19.21 -7.48 -3.91
N TYR A 35 19.09 -8.72 -3.43
CA TYR A 35 17.77 -9.33 -3.21
C TYR A 35 17.08 -8.80 -1.95
N PHE A 36 17.84 -8.35 -0.94
CA PHE A 36 17.30 -7.82 0.30
C PHE A 36 16.51 -6.53 0.07
N VAL A 37 17.01 -5.65 -0.80
CA VAL A 37 16.32 -4.39 -1.16
C VAL A 37 14.95 -4.66 -1.77
N PHE A 38 14.86 -5.58 -2.74
CA PHE A 38 13.58 -5.95 -3.37
C PHE A 38 12.61 -6.60 -2.38
N PHE A 39 13.13 -7.46 -1.51
CA PHE A 39 12.31 -8.09 -0.47
C PHE A 39 11.73 -7.06 0.50
N TYR A 40 12.58 -6.16 1.04
CA TYR A 40 12.14 -5.16 2.02
C TYR A 40 11.21 -4.11 1.41
N THR A 41 11.51 -3.61 0.21
CA THR A 41 10.63 -2.66 -0.48
C THR A 41 9.30 -3.31 -0.84
N GLY A 42 9.30 -4.54 -1.36
CA GLY A 42 8.08 -5.30 -1.64
C GLY A 42 7.23 -5.49 -0.38
N MET A 43 7.86 -5.93 0.72
CA MET A 43 7.18 -6.17 1.99
C MET A 43 6.60 -4.89 2.60
N SER A 44 7.32 -3.77 2.48
CA SER A 44 6.84 -2.44 2.88
C SER A 44 5.64 -1.99 2.03
N LEU A 45 5.66 -2.21 0.72
CA LEU A 45 4.55 -1.88 -0.17
C LEU A 45 3.30 -2.72 0.10
N VAL A 46 3.47 -4.02 0.39
CA VAL A 46 2.37 -4.88 0.86
C VAL A 46 1.80 -4.31 2.17
N TRP A 47 2.66 -3.98 3.13
CA TRP A 47 2.23 -3.39 4.40
C TRP A 47 1.46 -2.08 4.23
N VAL A 48 1.97 -1.16 3.40
CA VAL A 48 1.31 0.12 3.07
C VAL A 48 -0.01 -0.10 2.34
N ALA A 49 -0.09 -1.10 1.45
CA ALA A 49 -1.34 -1.47 0.82
C ALA A 49 -2.37 -1.96 1.86
N PHE A 50 -1.97 -2.59 2.97
CA PHE A 50 -2.88 -2.95 4.07
C PHE A 50 -3.15 -1.82 5.05
N LEU A 51 -2.26 -0.82 5.13
CA LEU A 51 -2.47 0.43 5.86
C LEU A 51 -3.59 1.21 5.19
N THR A 52 -4.81 0.86 5.54
CA THR A 52 -6.02 1.55 5.10
C THR A 52 -5.83 3.01 5.51
N SER A 53 -5.70 3.89 4.53
CA SER A 53 -5.91 5.32 4.77
C SER A 53 -7.34 5.42 5.31
N SER A 54 -7.46 5.51 6.63
CA SER A 54 -8.69 5.90 7.30
C SER A 54 -8.93 7.38 7.03
N LYS A 55 -8.99 7.77 5.75
CA LYS A 55 -9.71 8.97 5.34
C LYS A 55 -11.19 8.63 5.30
N SER A 56 -11.70 8.23 6.45
CA SER A 56 -13.02 8.67 6.88
C SER A 56 -12.80 9.81 7.87
N CYS A 57 -12.05 10.85 7.48
CA CYS A 57 -12.39 12.18 7.97
C CYS A 57 -13.70 12.58 7.29
N SER A 58 -14.78 11.91 7.68
CA SER A 58 -16.10 12.52 7.65
C SER A 58 -15.92 13.80 8.46
N ARG A 59 -15.79 14.95 7.81
CA ARG A 59 -15.97 16.23 8.49
C ARG A 59 -17.49 16.38 8.62
N PRO A 60 -18.13 16.00 9.75
CA PRO A 60 -19.57 16.20 9.91
C PRO A 60 -19.86 17.66 10.27
N PHE A 61 -18.80 18.49 10.41
CA PHE A 61 -18.84 19.80 11.04
C PHE A 61 -18.92 20.97 10.04
N TRP A 62 -19.18 20.69 8.75
CA TRP A 62 -19.36 21.72 7.71
C TRP A 62 -20.81 21.79 7.21
N LYS A 63 -21.79 21.58 8.09
CA LYS A 63 -23.20 21.95 7.88
C LYS A 63 -23.71 22.78 9.04
N LYS A 64 -23.18 23.99 9.18
CA LYS A 64 -23.90 25.14 9.75
C LYS A 64 -23.45 26.40 8.99
N GLN A 65 -23.76 26.46 7.69
CA GLN A 65 -24.03 27.76 7.11
C GLN A 65 -25.46 28.10 7.53
N THR A 66 -25.51 28.96 8.54
CA THR A 66 -26.68 29.68 9.04
C THR A 66 -27.60 30.07 7.88
N GLN A 67 -28.86 29.64 7.93
CA GLN A 67 -29.92 30.33 7.20
C GLN A 67 -29.96 31.75 7.75
N ASN A 68 -29.52 32.72 6.97
CA ASN A 68 -29.88 34.11 7.22
C ASN A 68 -31.37 34.27 6.88
N GLN A 69 -32.08 34.85 7.84
CA GLN A 69 -33.44 35.36 7.73
C GLN A 69 -33.58 36.42 6.64
#